data_AF-A0A094I2N4-F1
#
_entry.id   AF-A0A094I2N4-F1
#
_cell.length_a   1.000
_cell.length_b   1.000
_cell.length_c   1.000
_cell.angle_alpha   90.00
_cell.angle_beta   90.00
_cell.angle_gamma   90.00
#
_symmetry.space_group_name_H-M   'P 1'
#
loop_
_entity.id
_entity.type
_entity.pdbx_description
1 polymer ?
#
loop_
_entity_poly.entity_id
_entity_poly.type
_entity_poly.pdbx_seq_one_letter_code
_entity_poly.pdbx_strand_id
1 'polypeptide(L)'
;MVEHLNLLVKWGSYVTVSEAQSLWVIKRVLGNEVPVPELYGWRVDGRDVFIYMEYIKGEKLKDRWDSLTDADKTYICHHLRQILTSSRQVEQDPDDAFIESPSRQHLLDYVLEGRAGSGPFATIKQFNDWFSRLPWLPFPNHESFQDPWREFLPDTGGIKLTHGDLHRGNIIISPTGPPRVLAVVDWAHCGWYPDYWEY
;
A
#
# COMPACT_ATOMS: atom_id res chain seq x y z
N MET A 1 18.82 -13.04 -4.75
CA MET A 1 18.10 -13.06 -6.03
C MET A 1 18.58 -14.25 -6.84
N VAL A 2 17.67 -14.96 -7.51
CA VAL A 2 18.03 -16.09 -8.36
C VAL A 2 17.54 -15.80 -9.78
N GLU A 3 18.31 -14.98 -10.52
CA GLU A 3 17.88 -14.37 -11.79
C GLU A 3 17.46 -15.37 -12.87
N HIS A 4 18.07 -16.56 -12.89
CA HIS A 4 17.74 -17.61 -13.87
C HIS A 4 16.37 -18.26 -13.62
N LEU A 5 15.78 -18.09 -12.43
CA LEU A 5 14.46 -18.62 -12.08
C LEU A 5 13.36 -17.55 -12.13
N ASN A 6 13.70 -16.29 -12.48
CA ASN A 6 12.80 -15.14 -12.31
C ASN A 6 12.19 -15.09 -10.89
N LEU A 7 12.97 -15.43 -9.88
CA LEU A 7 12.53 -15.54 -8.49
C LEU A 7 13.23 -14.51 -7.59
N LEU A 8 12.42 -13.79 -6.84
CA LEU A 8 12.84 -12.93 -5.75
C LEU A 8 12.33 -13.52 -4.42
N VAL A 9 13.21 -13.54 -3.41
CA VAL A 9 12.84 -13.89 -2.03
C VAL A 9 13.04 -12.66 -1.17
N LYS A 10 11.94 -12.03 -0.75
CA LYS A 10 11.97 -10.94 0.25
C LYS A 10 11.90 -11.61 1.63
N TRP A 11 12.82 -11.28 2.53
CA TRP A 11 12.81 -11.89 3.85
C TRP A 11 13.39 -11.00 4.94
N GLY A 12 13.00 -11.29 6.18
CA GLY A 12 13.52 -10.65 7.39
C GLY A 12 12.43 -10.40 8.44
N SER A 13 12.85 -9.89 9.59
CA SER A 13 11.99 -9.70 10.75
C SER A 13 10.97 -8.57 10.61
N TYR A 14 11.12 -7.74 9.58
CA TYR A 14 10.21 -6.64 9.25
C TYR A 14 9.34 -6.94 8.02
N VAL A 15 9.52 -8.12 7.40
CA VAL A 15 8.65 -8.56 6.30
C VAL A 15 7.38 -9.13 6.90
N THR A 16 6.22 -8.76 6.36
CA THR A 16 4.93 -9.17 6.92
C THR A 16 4.22 -10.17 6.01
N VAL A 17 3.45 -11.08 6.60
CA VAL A 17 2.57 -11.99 5.85
C VAL A 17 1.51 -11.20 5.07
N SER A 18 1.10 -10.04 5.60
CA SER A 18 0.15 -9.16 4.95
C SER A 18 0.63 -8.63 3.60
N GLU A 19 1.92 -8.38 3.40
CA GLU A 19 2.44 -8.03 2.07
C GLU A 19 2.16 -9.15 1.06
N ALA A 20 2.43 -10.42 1.43
CA ALA A 20 2.15 -11.56 0.56
C ALA A 20 0.65 -11.69 0.27
N GLN A 21 -0.21 -11.53 1.30
CA GLN A 21 -1.66 -11.58 1.12
C GLN A 21 -2.17 -10.46 0.22
N SER A 22 -1.65 -9.24 0.36
CA SER A 22 -1.98 -8.10 -0.50
C SER A 22 -1.63 -8.38 -1.95
N LEU A 23 -0.41 -8.87 -2.23
CA LEU A 23 0.00 -9.27 -3.58
C LEU A 23 -0.97 -10.29 -4.18
N TRP A 24 -1.32 -11.33 -3.42
CA TRP A 24 -2.23 -12.37 -3.86
C TRP A 24 -3.64 -11.85 -4.16
N VAL A 25 -4.22 -11.04 -3.26
CA VAL A 25 -5.57 -10.46 -3.45
C VAL A 25 -5.58 -9.52 -4.65
N ILE A 26 -4.63 -8.59 -4.74
CA ILE A 26 -4.53 -7.62 -5.83
C ILE A 26 -4.41 -8.34 -7.17
N LYS A 27 -3.49 -9.31 -7.28
CA LYS A 27 -3.31 -10.07 -8.52
C LYS A 27 -4.58 -10.82 -8.91
N ARG A 28 -5.26 -11.44 -7.94
CA ARG A 28 -6.49 -12.20 -8.18
C ARG A 28 -7.68 -11.33 -8.59
N VAL A 29 -7.82 -10.15 -8.00
CA VAL A 29 -8.98 -9.26 -8.22
C VAL A 29 -8.76 -8.33 -9.42
N LEU A 30 -7.55 -7.79 -9.57
CA LEU A 30 -7.22 -6.74 -10.54
C LEU A 30 -6.38 -7.23 -11.73
N GLY A 31 -5.87 -8.46 -11.68
CA GLY A 31 -5.16 -9.09 -12.79
C GLY A 31 -3.99 -8.25 -13.30
N ASN A 32 -4.13 -7.73 -14.52
CA ASN A 32 -3.11 -6.92 -15.20
C ASN A 32 -3.41 -5.41 -15.14
N GLU A 33 -4.55 -4.99 -14.57
CA GLU A 33 -4.86 -3.57 -14.39
C GLU A 33 -3.97 -2.91 -13.34
N VAL A 34 -3.59 -3.68 -12.32
CA VAL A 34 -2.59 -3.29 -11.33
C VAL A 34 -1.43 -4.27 -11.41
N PRO A 35 -0.32 -3.91 -12.08
CA PRO A 35 0.79 -4.81 -12.24
C PRO A 35 1.51 -4.98 -10.90
N VAL A 36 1.40 -6.18 -10.32
CA VAL A 36 2.13 -6.62 -9.13
C VAL A 36 2.90 -7.91 -9.43
N PRO A 37 4.02 -8.18 -8.71
CA PRO A 37 4.71 -9.46 -8.82
C PRO A 37 3.78 -10.65 -8.55
N GLU A 38 3.89 -11.71 -9.35
CA GLU A 38 3.22 -12.98 -9.04
C GLU A 38 3.74 -13.55 -7.72
N LEU A 39 2.83 -13.94 -6.83
CA LEU A 39 3.19 -14.59 -5.56
C LEU A 39 3.27 -16.11 -5.75
N TYR A 40 4.41 -16.70 -5.41
CA TYR A 40 4.58 -18.16 -5.43
C TYR A 40 4.33 -18.80 -4.08
N GLY A 41 4.47 -18.05 -2.98
CA GLY A 41 4.14 -18.48 -1.63
C GLY A 41 4.88 -17.68 -0.57
N TRP A 42 4.64 -18.01 0.70
CA TRP A 42 5.41 -17.45 1.82
C TRP A 42 5.62 -18.50 2.91
N ARG A 43 6.61 -18.26 3.77
CA ARG A 43 6.92 -19.07 4.94
C ARG A 43 7.25 -18.17 6.13
N VAL A 44 6.93 -18.63 7.33
CA VAL A 44 7.36 -18.02 8.58
C VAL A 44 8.38 -18.95 9.25
N ASP A 45 9.51 -18.41 9.69
CA ASP A 45 10.53 -19.13 10.45
C ASP A 45 11.01 -18.28 11.63
N GLY A 46 10.61 -18.65 12.84
CA GLY A 46 10.84 -17.83 14.03
C GLY A 46 10.21 -16.45 13.90
N ARG A 47 11.04 -15.41 13.83
CA ARG A 47 10.60 -14.01 13.66
C ARG A 47 10.67 -13.53 12.21
N ASP A 48 11.26 -14.32 11.32
CA ASP A 48 11.46 -13.93 9.94
C ASP A 48 10.32 -14.46 9.06
N VAL A 49 9.86 -13.61 8.16
CA VAL A 49 8.95 -14.00 7.08
C VAL A 49 9.75 -14.07 5.79
N PHE A 50 9.43 -15.04 4.93
CA PHE A 50 10.00 -15.24 3.61
C PHE A 50 8.87 -15.19 2.59
N ILE A 51 8.93 -14.27 1.64
CA ILE A 51 7.97 -14.13 0.53
C ILE A 51 8.68 -14.52 -0.75
N TYR A 52 8.16 -15.53 -1.44
CA TYR A 52 8.63 -16.02 -2.73
C TYR A 52 7.75 -15.43 -3.81
N MET A 53 8.32 -14.59 -4.68
CA MET A 53 7.56 -13.86 -5.69
C MET A 53 8.36 -13.67 -6.99
N GLU A 54 7.66 -13.27 -8.04
CA GLU A 54 8.23 -12.97 -9.33
C GLU A 54 9.30 -11.87 -9.23
N TYR A 55 10.45 -12.14 -9.85
CA TYR A 55 11.46 -11.12 -10.07
C TYR A 55 11.14 -10.32 -11.33
N ILE A 56 10.74 -9.07 -11.14
CA ILE A 56 10.48 -8.14 -12.24
C ILE A 56 11.79 -7.57 -12.77
N LYS A 57 12.12 -7.89 -14.02
CA LYS A 57 13.31 -7.40 -14.71
C LYS A 57 13.11 -5.95 -15.18
N GLY A 58 13.41 -5.00 -14.30
CA GLY A 58 13.34 -3.58 -14.61
C GLY A 58 14.20 -2.73 -13.67
N GLU A 59 14.05 -1.42 -13.80
CA GLU A 59 14.75 -0.43 -12.97
C GLU A 59 13.74 0.28 -12.07
N LYS A 60 14.13 0.68 -10.86
CA LYS A 60 13.26 1.50 -10.02
C LYS A 60 13.13 2.89 -10.64
N LEU A 61 11.91 3.43 -10.64
CA LEU A 61 11.64 4.77 -11.17
C LEU A 61 12.51 5.83 -10.48
N LYS A 62 12.80 5.68 -9.18
CA LYS A 62 13.67 6.60 -8.42
C LYS A 62 15.07 6.71 -9.03
N ASP A 63 15.63 5.60 -9.51
CA ASP A 63 17.02 5.51 -9.95
C ASP A 63 17.16 6.07 -11.38
N ARG A 64 16.08 6.01 -12.16
CA ARG A 64 16.02 6.52 -13.53
C ARG A 64 15.45 7.93 -13.66
N TRP A 65 14.78 8.47 -12.65
CA TRP A 65 13.97 9.68 -12.75
C TRP A 65 14.67 10.87 -13.42
N ASP A 66 15.91 11.15 -13.02
CA ASP A 66 16.66 12.32 -13.49
C ASP A 66 17.10 12.20 -14.95
N SER A 67 17.14 10.97 -15.48
CA SER A 67 17.45 10.69 -16.89
C SER A 67 16.22 10.72 -17.81
N LEU A 68 15.01 10.76 -17.26
CA LEU A 68 13.77 10.74 -18.03
C LEU A 68 13.45 12.11 -18.59
N THR A 69 12.97 12.14 -19.84
CA THR A 69 12.44 13.36 -20.44
C THR A 69 11.11 13.77 -19.81
N ASP A 70 10.66 14.99 -20.06
CA ASP A 70 9.35 15.44 -19.56
C ASP A 70 8.19 14.66 -20.20
N ALA A 71 8.34 14.25 -21.46
CA ALA A 71 7.38 13.38 -22.14
C ALA A 71 7.29 12.00 -21.47
N ASP A 72 8.44 11.43 -21.10
CA ASP A 72 8.52 10.16 -20.37
C ASP A 72 7.86 10.25 -18.99
N LYS A 73 8.17 11.30 -18.22
CA LYS A 73 7.56 11.53 -16.91
C LYS A 73 6.05 11.69 -17.04
N THR A 74 5.59 12.44 -18.04
CA THR A 74 4.15 12.63 -18.31
C THR A 74 3.47 11.30 -18.65
N TYR A 75 4.09 10.48 -19.49
CA TYR A 75 3.59 9.16 -19.83
C TYR A 75 3.49 8.23 -18.60
N ILE A 76 4.52 8.21 -17.76
CA ILE A 76 4.53 7.42 -16.51
C ILE A 76 3.43 7.91 -15.55
N CYS A 77 3.28 9.23 -15.37
CA CYS A 77 2.21 9.78 -14.53
C CYS A 77 0.81 9.37 -15.03
N HIS A 78 0.59 9.39 -16.34
CA HIS A 78 -0.66 8.90 -16.92
C HIS A 78 -0.90 7.41 -16.65
N HIS A 79 0.13 6.59 -16.83
CA HIS A 79 0.03 5.15 -16.61
C HIS A 79 -0.20 4.82 -15.13
N LEU A 80 0.52 5.48 -14.20
CA LEU A 80 0.29 5.35 -12.76
C LEU A 80 -1.12 5.78 -12.37
N ARG A 81 -1.63 6.87 -12.94
CA ARG A 81 -3.02 7.30 -12.70
C ARG A 81 -4.02 6.22 -13.10
N GLN A 82 -3.80 5.53 -14.22
CA GLN A 82 -4.68 4.43 -14.64
C GLN A 82 -4.62 3.26 -13.63
N ILE A 83 -3.41 2.85 -13.24
CA ILE A 83 -3.18 1.78 -12.25
C ILE A 83 -3.92 2.09 -10.93
N LEU A 84 -3.72 3.30 -10.38
CA LEU A 84 -4.36 3.73 -9.13
C LEU A 84 -5.87 3.92 -9.28
N THR A 85 -6.34 4.31 -10.46
CA THR A 85 -7.78 4.40 -10.71
C THR A 85 -8.41 3.01 -10.63
N SER A 86 -7.79 2.00 -11.27
CA SER A 86 -8.25 0.60 -11.20
C SER A 86 -8.22 0.06 -9.77
N SER A 87 -7.16 0.31 -9.00
CA SER A 87 -7.11 -0.14 -7.59
C SER A 87 -8.23 0.49 -6.75
N ARG A 88 -8.54 1.76 -6.96
CA ARG A 88 -9.62 2.48 -6.25
C ARG A 88 -11.04 2.14 -6.75
N GLN A 89 -11.19 1.38 -7.83
CA GLN A 89 -12.49 0.82 -8.24
C GLN A 89 -12.84 -0.46 -7.49
N VAL A 90 -11.89 -1.09 -6.77
CA VAL A 90 -12.25 -2.22 -5.91
C VAL A 90 -13.09 -1.70 -4.76
N GLU A 91 -14.29 -2.25 -4.63
CA GLU A 91 -15.22 -1.95 -3.55
C GLU A 91 -15.25 -3.12 -2.56
N GLN A 92 -15.38 -2.78 -1.29
CA GLN A 92 -15.72 -3.78 -0.28
C GLN A 92 -17.18 -4.20 -0.42
N ASP A 93 -17.54 -5.31 0.20
CA ASP A 93 -18.93 -5.64 0.41
C ASP A 93 -19.59 -4.49 1.21
N PRO A 94 -20.64 -3.85 0.69
CA PRO A 94 -21.33 -2.76 1.39
C PRO A 94 -21.83 -3.15 2.78
N ASP A 95 -22.13 -4.43 3.01
CA ASP A 95 -22.61 -4.95 4.28
C ASP A 95 -21.48 -5.28 5.28
N ASP A 96 -20.21 -5.24 4.84
CA ASP A 96 -19.01 -5.55 5.64
C ASP A 96 -17.87 -4.55 5.33
N ALA A 97 -18.18 -3.25 5.27
CA ALA A 97 -17.20 -2.20 4.99
C ALA A 97 -16.37 -1.85 6.24
N PHE A 98 -15.04 -1.90 6.12
CA PHE A 98 -14.10 -1.58 7.19
C PHE A 98 -12.85 -0.85 6.69
N ILE A 99 -12.19 -0.12 7.59
CA ILE A 99 -10.84 0.43 7.41
C ILE A 99 -9.88 -0.50 8.15
N GLU A 100 -9.18 -1.35 7.41
CA GLU A 100 -8.29 -2.42 7.89
C GLU A 100 -7.33 -2.88 6.76
N SER A 101 -6.33 -3.72 7.06
CA SER A 101 -5.57 -4.41 6.01
C SER A 101 -6.50 -5.34 5.17
N PRO A 102 -6.13 -5.70 3.93
CA PRO A 102 -6.91 -6.63 3.11
C PRO A 102 -6.98 -8.04 3.70
N SER A 103 -6.13 -8.33 4.69
CA SER A 103 -6.03 -9.60 5.40
C SER A 103 -6.80 -9.65 6.72
N ARG A 104 -7.61 -8.63 7.04
CA ARG A 104 -8.32 -8.48 8.33
C ARG A 104 -7.36 -8.49 9.53
N GLN A 105 -6.25 -7.77 9.38
CA GLN A 105 -5.29 -7.49 10.43
C GLN A 105 -5.16 -5.97 10.62
N HIS A 106 -4.64 -5.55 11.77
CA HIS A 106 -4.38 -4.13 12.09
C HIS A 106 -3.78 -3.35 10.92
N LEU A 107 -4.16 -2.08 10.78
CA LEU A 107 -3.61 -1.20 9.74
C LEU A 107 -2.08 -1.17 9.81
N LEU A 108 -1.46 -1.30 8.64
CA LEU A 108 -0.03 -1.54 8.52
C LEU A 108 0.75 -0.31 8.05
N ASP A 109 0.11 0.77 7.62
CA ASP A 109 0.79 2.05 7.33
C ASP A 109 1.77 2.40 8.46
N TYR A 110 3.00 2.79 8.13
CA TYR A 110 4.07 3.03 9.09
C TYR A 110 3.69 4.04 10.20
N VAL A 111 2.78 4.97 9.94
CA VAL A 111 2.28 5.92 10.95
C VAL A 111 1.38 5.22 11.98
N LEU A 112 0.72 4.14 11.56
CA LEU A 112 -0.33 3.41 12.28
C LEU A 112 0.18 2.09 12.87
N GLU A 113 1.25 1.52 12.32
CA GLU A 113 1.81 0.24 12.70
C GLU A 113 2.24 0.23 14.19
N GLY A 114 1.79 -0.80 14.93
CA GLY A 114 2.10 -0.96 16.35
C GLY A 114 1.33 -0.02 17.30
N ARG A 115 0.41 0.80 16.80
CA ARG A 115 -0.47 1.64 17.63
C ARG A 115 -1.65 0.82 18.16
N ALA A 116 -1.90 0.92 19.47
CA ALA A 116 -3.06 0.30 20.08
C ALA A 116 -4.36 0.86 19.47
N GLY A 117 -5.27 -0.04 19.08
CA GLY A 117 -6.59 0.31 18.54
C GLY A 117 -6.58 0.77 17.08
N SER A 118 -5.61 0.35 16.26
CA SER A 118 -5.50 0.67 14.83
C SER A 118 -6.52 -0.02 13.91
N GLY A 119 -7.76 -0.14 14.39
CA GLY A 119 -8.88 -0.73 13.67
C GLY A 119 -9.23 -2.16 14.12
N PRO A 120 -10.18 -2.81 13.42
CA PRO A 120 -10.92 -2.26 12.28
C PRO A 120 -11.85 -1.10 12.66
N PHE A 121 -12.03 -0.13 11.75
CA PHE A 121 -13.01 0.95 11.91
C PHE A 121 -14.18 0.76 10.94
N ALA A 122 -15.41 0.89 11.42
CA ALA A 122 -16.61 0.73 10.60
C ALA A 122 -16.92 1.99 9.77
N THR A 123 -16.34 3.14 10.13
CA THR A 123 -16.59 4.42 9.44
C THR A 123 -15.33 5.27 9.35
N ILE A 124 -15.26 6.11 8.32
CA ILE A 124 -14.20 7.13 8.16
C ILE A 124 -14.15 8.04 9.40
N LYS A 125 -15.32 8.39 9.96
CA LYS A 125 -15.41 9.14 11.21
C LYS A 125 -14.65 8.48 12.36
N GLN A 126 -14.88 7.19 12.61
CA GLN A 126 -14.21 6.46 13.69
C GLN A 126 -12.70 6.40 13.48
N PHE A 127 -12.27 6.17 12.24
CA PHE A 127 -10.85 6.22 11.87
C PHE A 127 -10.26 7.61 12.14
N ASN A 128 -10.91 8.70 11.73
CA ASN A 128 -10.43 10.05 11.95
C ASN A 128 -10.39 10.45 13.42
N ASP A 129 -11.40 10.05 14.20
CA ASP A 129 -11.47 10.28 15.65
C ASP A 129 -10.32 9.56 16.38
N TRP A 130 -9.92 8.38 15.91
CA TRP A 130 -8.77 7.66 16.43
C TRP A 130 -7.44 8.27 15.93
N PHE A 131 -7.34 8.54 14.63
CA PHE A 131 -6.14 9.06 13.98
C PHE A 131 -5.71 10.41 14.58
N SER A 132 -6.66 11.32 14.81
CA SER A 132 -6.37 12.63 15.40
C SER A 132 -5.87 12.56 16.85
N ARG A 133 -6.06 11.43 17.55
CA ARG A 133 -5.55 11.22 18.91
C ARG A 133 -4.10 10.74 18.93
N LEU A 134 -3.62 10.12 17.85
CA LEU A 134 -2.29 9.50 17.81
C LEU A 134 -1.14 10.44 18.20
N PRO A 135 -1.08 11.69 17.72
CA PRO A 135 -0.01 12.62 18.10
C PRO A 135 0.00 12.95 19.60
N TRP A 136 -1.15 12.81 20.27
CA TRP A 136 -1.34 13.23 21.65
C TRP A 136 -1.10 12.12 22.66
N LEU A 137 -1.13 10.85 22.24
CA LEU A 137 -0.92 9.67 23.10
C LEU A 137 0.31 9.77 24.04
N PRO A 138 1.46 10.35 23.64
CA PRO A 138 2.62 10.48 24.53
C PRO A 138 2.43 11.48 25.68
N PHE A 139 1.41 12.34 25.65
CA PHE A 139 1.23 13.44 26.60
C PHE A 139 0.26 13.09 27.74
N PRO A 140 0.49 13.61 28.96
CA PRO A 140 -0.46 13.51 30.05
C PRO A 140 -1.80 14.19 29.69
N ASN A 141 -2.93 13.61 30.12
CA ASN A 141 -4.28 14.12 29.87
C ASN A 141 -4.68 14.21 28.39
N HIS A 142 -4.05 13.45 27.49
CA HIS A 142 -4.39 13.41 26.06
C HIS A 142 -5.88 13.15 25.77
N GLU A 143 -6.60 12.45 26.66
CA GLU A 143 -8.05 12.23 26.55
C GLU A 143 -8.88 13.53 26.58
N SER A 144 -8.34 14.58 27.21
CA SER A 144 -8.97 15.92 27.28
C SER A 144 -8.58 16.82 26.11
N PHE A 145 -7.62 16.41 25.29
CA PHE A 145 -7.16 17.19 24.16
C PHE A 145 -8.04 16.93 22.95
N GLN A 146 -8.71 17.98 22.46
CA GLN A 146 -9.44 17.95 21.21
C GLN A 146 -8.53 18.50 20.10
N ASP A 147 -8.19 17.66 19.12
CA ASP A 147 -7.38 18.08 17.99
C ASP A 147 -8.11 19.15 17.16
N PRO A 148 -7.58 20.39 17.06
CA PRO A 148 -8.20 21.44 16.27
C PRO A 148 -8.24 21.09 14.78
N TRP A 149 -7.39 20.18 14.30
CA TRP A 149 -7.37 19.77 12.89
C TRP A 149 -8.37 18.67 12.56
N ARG A 150 -8.97 18.02 13.58
CA ARG A 150 -9.89 16.91 13.39
C ARG A 150 -11.11 17.29 12.55
N GLU A 151 -11.63 18.50 12.70
CA GLU A 151 -12.80 18.98 11.96
C GLU A 151 -12.55 19.18 10.46
N PHE A 152 -11.29 19.26 10.04
CA PHE A 152 -10.91 19.39 8.63
C PHE A 152 -10.80 18.05 7.90
N LEU A 153 -10.86 16.93 8.62
CA LEU A 153 -10.89 15.60 8.02
C LEU A 153 -12.35 15.25 7.66
N PRO A 154 -12.65 14.89 6.40
CA PRO A 154 -14.00 14.56 6.00
C PRO A 154 -14.42 13.21 6.62
N ASP A 155 -15.56 13.21 7.29
CA ASP A 155 -16.13 12.01 7.95
C ASP A 155 -16.89 11.09 7.01
N THR A 156 -17.08 11.53 5.76
CA THR A 156 -17.82 10.86 4.70
C THR A 156 -16.97 10.78 3.44
N GLY A 157 -17.13 9.72 2.67
CA GLY A 157 -16.36 9.46 1.45
C GLY A 157 -16.37 7.97 1.12
N GLY A 158 -15.57 7.57 0.14
CA GLY A 158 -15.33 6.16 -0.15
C GLY A 158 -14.24 5.56 0.74
N ILE A 159 -14.34 4.27 1.02
CA ILE A 159 -13.21 3.47 1.53
C ILE A 159 -12.60 2.73 0.34
N LYS A 160 -11.34 2.99 0.04
CA LYS A 160 -10.66 2.55 -1.17
C LYS A 160 -9.42 1.73 -0.84
N LEU A 161 -9.10 0.78 -1.72
CA LEU A 161 -7.86 0.03 -1.63
C LEU A 161 -6.70 0.96 -1.99
N THR A 162 -5.81 1.16 -1.02
CA THR A 162 -4.69 2.10 -1.11
C THR A 162 -3.37 1.35 -0.90
N HIS A 163 -2.30 1.80 -1.56
CA HIS A 163 -0.99 1.16 -1.42
C HIS A 163 -0.38 1.43 -0.05
N GLY A 164 -0.49 2.67 0.43
CA GLY A 164 -0.03 3.11 1.75
C GLY A 164 1.46 3.43 1.83
N ASP A 165 2.18 3.37 0.72
CA ASP A 165 3.62 3.71 0.61
C ASP A 165 4.02 3.90 -0.86
N LEU A 166 3.17 4.55 -1.66
CA LEU A 166 3.46 4.75 -3.06
C LEU A 166 4.49 5.86 -3.25
N HIS A 167 5.71 5.48 -3.59
CA HIS A 167 6.75 6.41 -4.02
C HIS A 167 7.58 5.83 -5.16
N ARG A 168 8.42 6.66 -5.81
CA ARG A 168 9.25 6.27 -6.96
C ARG A 168 10.15 5.06 -6.72
N GLY A 169 10.42 4.69 -5.46
CA GLY A 169 11.23 3.52 -5.10
C GLY A 169 10.46 2.20 -5.17
N ASN A 170 9.14 2.26 -5.13
CA ASN A 170 8.20 1.14 -5.15
C ASN A 170 7.56 0.96 -6.54
N ILE A 171 8.11 1.62 -7.56
CA ILE A 171 7.68 1.52 -8.95
C ILE A 171 8.83 0.98 -9.79
N ILE A 172 8.61 -0.14 -10.48
CA ILE A 172 9.57 -0.74 -11.42
C ILE A 172 9.14 -0.36 -12.84
N ILE A 173 10.08 0.14 -13.63
CA ILE A 173 9.87 0.51 -15.04
C ILE A 173 10.73 -0.33 -15.99
N SER A 174 10.36 -0.34 -17.27
CA SER A 174 11.14 -0.99 -18.33
C SER A 174 12.56 -0.45 -18.40
N PRO A 175 13.60 -1.32 -18.50
CA PRO A 175 15.00 -0.90 -18.49
C PRO A 175 15.42 -0.22 -19.80
N THR A 176 14.72 -0.54 -20.90
CA THR A 176 14.98 -0.02 -22.24
C THR A 176 13.69 0.38 -22.94
N GLY A 177 13.81 1.19 -23.99
CA GLY A 177 12.66 1.70 -24.75
C GLY A 177 11.90 2.80 -23.99
N PRO A 178 10.70 3.19 -24.48
CA PRO A 178 9.87 4.14 -23.77
C PRO A 178 9.51 3.57 -22.39
N PRO A 179 9.59 4.38 -21.31
CA PRO A 179 9.43 3.87 -19.96
C PRO A 179 8.00 3.42 -19.72
N ARG A 180 7.83 2.17 -19.32
CA ARG A 180 6.54 1.58 -18.93
C ARG A 180 6.62 1.06 -17.51
N VAL A 181 5.60 1.32 -16.70
CA VAL A 181 5.45 0.68 -15.39
C VAL A 181 5.27 -0.82 -15.60
N LEU A 182 6.19 -1.60 -15.07
CA LEU A 182 6.19 -3.06 -15.10
C LEU A 182 5.59 -3.66 -13.83
N ALA A 183 5.77 -2.99 -12.69
CA ALA A 183 5.17 -3.39 -11.43
C ALA A 183 5.14 -2.24 -10.43
N VAL A 184 4.12 -2.25 -9.57
CA VAL A 184 4.10 -1.57 -8.28
C VAL A 184 4.38 -2.63 -7.21
N VAL A 185 5.37 -2.37 -6.35
CA VAL A 185 5.90 -3.33 -5.38
C VAL A 185 5.84 -2.77 -3.97
N ASP A 186 6.07 -3.63 -2.97
CA ASP A 186 6.07 -3.27 -1.54
C ASP A 186 4.68 -2.90 -1.00
N TRP A 187 3.73 -3.83 -1.13
CA TRP A 187 2.35 -3.67 -0.66
C TRP A 187 2.17 -4.02 0.83
N ALA A 188 3.23 -3.89 1.63
CA ALA A 188 3.20 -4.20 3.06
C ALA A 188 2.25 -3.28 3.83
N HIS A 189 2.11 -2.03 3.38
CA HIS A 189 1.25 -1.00 3.97
C HIS A 189 -0.16 -0.95 3.36
N CYS A 190 -0.45 -1.86 2.43
CA CYS A 190 -1.72 -1.90 1.72
C CYS A 190 -2.89 -2.11 2.67
N GLY A 191 -4.00 -1.45 2.38
CA GLY A 191 -5.19 -1.50 3.20
C GLY A 191 -6.35 -0.76 2.57
N TRP A 192 -7.48 -0.86 3.26
CA TRP A 192 -8.68 -0.10 3.00
C TRP A 192 -8.61 1.20 3.79
N TYR A 193 -8.51 2.32 3.09
CA TYR A 193 -8.36 3.64 3.71
C TYR A 193 -9.40 4.62 3.15
N PRO A 194 -9.65 5.75 3.84
CA PRO A 194 -10.46 6.81 3.27
C PRO A 194 -9.94 7.27 1.91
N ASP A 195 -10.83 7.73 1.03
CA ASP A 195 -10.53 8.13 -0.34
C ASP A 195 -9.60 9.34 -0.48
N TYR A 196 -9.33 10.09 0.57
CA TYR A 196 -8.30 11.14 0.60
C TYR A 196 -6.92 10.62 1.03
N TRP A 197 -6.79 9.36 1.46
CA TRP A 197 -5.51 8.77 1.80
C TRP A 197 -4.70 8.50 0.53
N GLU A 198 -3.41 8.84 0.55
CA GLU A 198 -2.48 8.72 -0.59
C GLU A 198 -3.02 9.45 -1.86
N TYR A 199 -3.11 10.78 -1.78
CA TYR A 199 -3.54 11.70 -2.85
C TYR A 199 -2.45 12.72 -3.20
#